data_AF-A0A830HBN9-F1
#
_entry.id   AF-A0A830HBN9-F1
#
_cell.length_a   1.000
_cell.length_b   1.000
_cell.length_c   1.000
_cell.angle_alpha   90.00
_cell.angle_beta   90.00
_cell.angle_gamma   90.00
#
_symmetry.space_group_name_H-M   'P 1'
#
loop_
_entity.id
_entity.type
_entity.pdbx_description
1 polymer ?
#
loop_
_entity_poly.entity_id
_entity_poly.type
_entity_poly.pdbx_seq_one_letter_code
_entity_poly.pdbx_strand_id
1 'polypeptide(L)'
;MLLQEPDEGGIFEYVRQARPANDASEDAALVKRVLSGEQKPEQANVRAGSVVLIRGNEHLHRVTPVHGVLPRVLAVLSYESTPGVTLNEYTRLKFFGRCS
;
A
#
# COMPACT_ATOMS: atom_id res chain seq x y z
N MET A 1 5.82 -3.48 -7.81
CA MET A 1 5.90 -4.80 -8.44
C MET A 1 6.18 -5.85 -7.39
N LEU A 2 5.40 -6.93 -7.35
CA LEU A 2 5.68 -8.06 -6.46
C LEU A 2 6.83 -8.88 -7.05
N LEU A 3 7.94 -9.00 -6.32
CA LEU A 3 9.10 -9.77 -6.75
C LEU A 3 9.01 -11.21 -6.27
N GLN A 4 8.48 -11.42 -5.06
CA GLN A 4 8.33 -12.74 -4.46
C GLN A 4 7.04 -12.81 -3.65
N GLU A 5 6.23 -13.83 -3.93
CA GLU A 5 5.08 -14.22 -3.12
C GLU A 5 5.55 -14.83 -1.79
N PRO A 6 4.86 -14.56 -0.67
CA PRO A 6 5.06 -15.31 0.56
C PRO A 6 4.42 -16.70 0.47
N ASP A 7 4.67 -17.56 1.46
CA ASP A 7 3.96 -18.85 1.58
C ASP A 7 2.45 -18.63 1.77
N GLU A 8 2.08 -17.74 2.70
CA GLU A 8 0.69 -17.44 3.03
C GLU A 8 0.48 -15.96 3.38
N GLY A 9 -0.74 -15.48 3.16
CA GLY A 9 -1.11 -14.09 3.43
C GLY A 9 -0.47 -13.11 2.45
N GLY A 10 -0.08 -11.92 2.92
CA GLY A 10 0.53 -10.91 2.05
C GLY A 10 -0.38 -10.38 0.93
N ILE A 11 -1.70 -10.54 1.09
CA ILE A 11 -2.72 -10.19 0.11
C ILE A 11 -2.89 -8.67 0.11
N PHE A 12 -2.85 -8.07 -1.09
CA PHE A 12 -3.09 -6.65 -1.25
C PHE A 12 -4.60 -6.36 -1.21
N GLU A 13 -5.02 -5.57 -0.23
CA GLU A 13 -6.40 -5.20 0.04
C GLU A 13 -6.62 -3.69 -0.13
N TYR A 14 -7.76 -3.27 -0.65
CA TYR A 14 -8.07 -1.86 -0.84
C TYR A 14 -9.56 -1.52 -0.67
N VAL A 15 -9.83 -0.26 -0.34
CA VAL A 15 -11.15 0.37 -0.37
C VAL A 15 -11.04 1.61 -1.23
N ARG A 16 -11.84 1.66 -2.31
CA ARG A 16 -11.89 2.81 -3.21
C ARG A 16 -12.54 4.02 -2.52
N GLN A 17 -12.13 5.21 -2.95
CA GLN A 17 -12.68 6.50 -2.51
C GLN A 17 -12.75 6.62 -0.97
N ALA A 18 -11.71 6.13 -0.29
CA ALA A 18 -11.59 6.19 1.16
C ALA A 18 -11.36 7.62 1.68
N ARG A 19 -10.94 8.53 0.80
CA ARG A 19 -10.82 9.97 1.08
C ARG A 19 -11.46 10.76 -0.07
N PRO A 20 -12.10 11.90 0.22
CA PRO A 20 -12.54 12.83 -0.81
C PRO A 20 -11.37 13.31 -1.66
N ALA A 21 -11.60 13.47 -2.97
CA ALA A 21 -10.63 14.16 -3.80
C ALA A 21 -10.44 15.58 -3.24
N ASN A 22 -9.19 15.93 -2.91
CA ASN A 22 -8.76 17.22 -2.31
C ASN A 22 -8.90 17.36 -0.79
N ASP A 23 -9.25 16.30 -0.06
CA ASP A 23 -9.12 16.27 1.40
C ASP A 23 -8.16 15.15 1.82
N ALA A 24 -7.05 15.55 2.42
CA ALA A 24 -6.03 14.61 2.90
C ALA A 24 -6.36 14.02 4.27
N SER A 25 -7.44 14.45 4.93
CA SER A 25 -7.85 13.99 6.24
C SER A 25 -8.10 12.47 6.25
N GLU A 26 -7.65 11.81 7.31
CA GLU A 26 -7.82 10.37 7.47
C GLU A 26 -9.24 10.07 7.98
N ASP A 27 -9.97 9.20 7.29
CA ASP A 27 -11.22 8.64 7.82
C ASP A 27 -10.91 7.52 8.83
N ALA A 28 -10.64 7.93 10.07
CA ALA A 28 -10.34 7.00 11.17
C ALA A 28 -11.49 6.00 11.43
N ALA A 29 -12.74 6.38 11.16
CA ALA A 29 -13.88 5.51 11.34
C ALA A 29 -13.88 4.40 10.28
N LEU A 30 -13.60 4.72 9.02
CA LEU A 30 -13.40 3.74 7.95
C LEU A 30 -12.26 2.79 8.27
N VAL A 31 -11.11 3.32 8.69
CA VAL A 31 -9.96 2.49 9.10
C VAL A 31 -10.38 1.51 10.18
N LYS A 32 -11.09 1.98 11.22
CA LYS A 32 -11.59 1.11 12.29
C LYS A 32 -12.51 0.00 11.76
N ARG A 33 -13.48 0.32 10.89
CA ARG A 33 -14.40 -0.68 10.30
C ARG A 33 -13.68 -1.72 9.45
N VAL A 34 -12.64 -1.33 8.71
CA VAL A 34 -11.83 -2.28 7.92
C VAL A 34 -10.99 -3.16 8.83
N LEU A 35 -10.42 -2.61 9.91
CA LEU A 35 -9.65 -3.38 10.88
C LEU A 35 -10.52 -4.32 11.72
N SER A 36 -11.76 -3.94 12.05
CA SER A 36 -12.72 -4.79 12.79
C SER A 36 -13.43 -5.81 11.90
N GLY A 37 -13.29 -5.72 10.58
CA GLY A 37 -13.96 -6.61 9.63
C GLY A 37 -15.43 -6.25 9.34
N GLU A 38 -15.94 -5.17 9.92
CA GLU A 38 -17.27 -4.62 9.61
C GLU A 38 -17.39 -4.19 8.14
N GLN A 39 -16.29 -3.70 7.56
CA GLN A 39 -16.20 -3.39 6.14
C GLN A 39 -15.12 -4.24 5.46
N LYS A 40 -15.54 -5.12 4.55
CA LYS A 40 -14.62 -5.98 3.80
C LYS A 40 -13.95 -5.19 2.67
N PRO A 41 -12.61 -5.12 2.63
CA PRO A 41 -11.90 -4.53 1.50
C PRO A 41 -11.95 -5.46 0.28
N GLU A 42 -11.70 -4.89 -0.90
CA GLU A 42 -11.47 -5.64 -2.12
C GLU A 42 -10.04 -6.20 -2.14
N GLN A 43 -9.85 -7.37 -2.74
CA GLN A 43 -8.54 -8.00 -2.88
C GLN A 43 -8.06 -7.93 -4.33
N ALA A 44 -6.82 -7.50 -4.52
CA ALA A 44 -6.18 -7.56 -5.83
C ALA A 44 -5.50 -8.93 -6.01
N ASN A 45 -5.72 -9.57 -7.16
CA ASN A 45 -4.99 -10.77 -7.53
C ASN A 45 -3.57 -10.39 -7.99
N VAL A 46 -2.61 -10.46 -7.07
CA VAL A 46 -1.21 -10.07 -7.30
C VAL A 46 -0.34 -11.31 -7.19
N ARG A 47 0.39 -11.62 -8.27
CA ARG A 47 1.38 -12.70 -8.34
C ARG A 47 2.79 -12.14 -8.50
N ALA A 48 3.84 -12.94 -8.31
CA ALA A 48 5.19 -12.53 -8.66
C ALA A 48 5.22 -12.01 -10.12
N GLY A 49 5.87 -10.85 -10.34
CA GLY A 49 5.86 -10.10 -11.60
C GLY A 49 4.69 -9.12 -11.78
N SER A 50 3.65 -9.18 -10.96
CA SER A 50 2.51 -8.24 -11.06
C SER A 50 2.90 -6.82 -10.65
N VAL A 51 2.43 -5.84 -11.42
CA VAL A 51 2.55 -4.40 -11.12
C VAL A 51 1.18 -3.87 -10.75
N VAL A 52 1.06 -3.29 -9.55
CA VAL A 52 -0.15 -2.59 -9.11
C VAL A 52 0.15 -1.10 -9.09
N LEU A 53 -0.63 -0.31 -9.83
CA LEU A 53 -0.61 1.14 -9.76
C LEU A 53 -1.67 1.60 -8.77
N ILE A 54 -1.27 2.35 -7.75
CA ILE A 54 -2.16 2.76 -6.66
C ILE A 54 -2.25 4.29 -6.60
N ARG A 55 -3.48 4.79 -6.41
CA ARG A 55 -3.73 6.18 -6.01
C ARG A 55 -3.82 6.22 -4.48
N GLY A 56 -2.69 6.02 -3.82
CA GLY A 56 -2.62 5.79 -2.37
C GLY A 56 -3.19 6.92 -1.49
N ASN A 57 -3.28 8.14 -2.03
CA ASN A 57 -3.92 9.28 -1.34
C ASN A 57 -5.46 9.18 -1.30
N GLU A 58 -6.09 8.53 -2.30
CA GLU A 58 -7.56 8.45 -2.41
C GLU A 58 -8.12 7.09 -1.97
N HIS A 59 -7.28 6.06 -1.92
CA HIS A 59 -7.69 4.70 -1.62
C HIS A 59 -6.97 4.21 -0.37
N LEU A 60 -7.75 3.76 0.61
CA LEU A 60 -7.21 3.00 1.71
C LEU A 60 -6.71 1.68 1.14
N HIS A 61 -5.48 1.32 1.50
CA HIS A 61 -4.89 0.06 1.08
C HIS A 61 -4.10 -0.54 2.24
N ARG A 62 -4.04 -1.86 2.28
CA ARG A 62 -3.28 -2.61 3.27
C ARG A 62 -2.78 -3.92 2.67
N VAL A 63 -1.92 -4.58 3.43
CA VAL A 63 -1.47 -5.95 3.12
C VAL A 63 -1.82 -6.83 4.31
N THR A 64 -2.43 -7.99 4.08
CA THR A 64 -2.69 -8.94 5.16
C THR A 64 -1.37 -9.43 5.77
N PRO A 65 -1.36 -9.86 7.05
CA PRO A 65 -0.16 -10.44 7.66
C PRO A 65 0.44 -11.54 6.79
N VAL A 66 1.77 -11.58 6.73
CA VAL A 66 2.53 -12.64 6.04
C VAL A 66 2.77 -13.77 7.01
N HIS A 67 2.54 -15.00 6.57
CA HIS A 67 2.79 -16.22 7.33
C HIS A 67 3.72 -17.16 6.54
N GLY A 68 4.48 -17.99 7.25
CA GLY A 68 5.47 -18.91 6.67
C GLY A 68 6.91 -18.39 6.74
N VAL A 69 7.79 -19.06 6.00
CA VAL A 69 9.24 -18.82 5.98
C VAL A 69 9.63 -17.95 4.80
N LEU A 70 8.96 -18.09 3.65
CA LEU A 70 9.25 -17.26 2.48
C LEU A 70 8.71 -15.83 2.70
N PRO A 71 9.58 -14.80 2.63
CA PRO A 71 9.15 -13.42 2.80
C PRO A 71 8.43 -12.90 1.55
N ARG A 72 7.54 -11.94 1.75
CA ARG A 72 6.96 -11.13 0.68
C ARG A 72 7.92 -10.01 0.28
N VAL A 73 8.43 -10.03 -0.96
CA VAL A 73 9.38 -9.01 -1.45
C VAL A 73 8.71 -8.14 -2.51
N LEU A 74 8.72 -6.83 -2.31
CA LEU A 74 8.07 -5.84 -3.17
C LEU A 74 9.04 -4.74 -3.59
N ALA A 75 9.11 -4.44 -4.88
CA ALA A 75 9.69 -3.19 -5.36
C ALA A 75 8.60 -2.11 -5.40
N VAL A 76 8.81 -1.03 -4.66
CA VAL A 76 7.91 0.14 -4.64
C VAL A 76 8.56 1.27 -5.44
N LEU A 77 7.78 1.82 -6.36
CA LEU A 77 8.15 2.99 -7.15
C LEU A 77 7.17 4.10 -6.81
N SER A 78 7.69 5.30 -6.56
CA SER A 78 6.89 6.51 -6.45
C SER A 78 6.95 7.25 -7.78
N TYR A 79 5.79 7.62 -8.30
CA TYR A 79 5.66 8.38 -9.54
C TYR A 79 5.08 9.75 -9.24
N GLU A 80 5.70 10.79 -9.79
CA GLU A 80 5.28 12.18 -9.69
C GLU A 80 5.05 12.74 -11.08
N SER A 81 4.01 13.55 -11.25
CA SER A 81 3.69 14.19 -12.53
C SER A 81 4.63 15.35 -12.86
N THR A 82 5.31 15.90 -11.86
CA THR A 82 6.25 17.02 -12.02
C THR A 82 7.68 16.52 -12.07
N PRO A 83 8.48 16.89 -13.10
CA PRO A 83 9.88 16.51 -13.20
C PRO A 83 10.71 16.99 -12.00
N GLY A 84 11.70 16.20 -11.60
CA GLY A 84 12.67 16.57 -10.55
C GLY A 84 12.13 16.47 -9.12
N VAL A 85 10.88 16.05 -8.92
CA VAL A 85 10.36 15.80 -7.57
C VAL A 85 10.95 14.51 -7.03
N THR A 86 11.53 14.61 -5.84
CA THR A 86 12.07 13.48 -5.08
C THR A 86 11.37 13.39 -3.75
N LEU A 87 11.28 12.18 -3.19
CA LEU A 87 10.84 12.01 -1.81
C LEU A 87 11.76 12.78 -0.87
N ASN A 88 11.18 13.56 0.03
CA ASN A 88 11.94 14.25 1.06
C ASN A 88 12.63 13.26 2.01
N GLU A 89 13.60 13.75 2.77
CA GLU A 89 14.42 12.93 3.66
C GLU A 89 13.59 12.15 4.70
N TYR A 90 12.63 12.82 5.35
CA TYR A 90 11.73 12.22 6.33
C TYR A 90 11.00 11.00 5.76
N THR A 91 10.44 11.14 4.56
CA THR A 91 9.71 10.07 3.88
C THR A 91 10.61 8.92 3.48
N ARG A 92 11.85 9.21 3.04
CA ARG A 92 12.83 8.17 2.67
C ARG A 92 13.28 7.36 3.88
N LEU A 93 13.52 7.99 5.03
CA LEU A 93 13.81 7.28 6.28
C LEU A 93 12.63 6.41 6.71
N LYS A 94 11.41 6.95 6.67
CA LYS A 94 10.22 6.23 7.12
C LYS A 94 9.93 4.99 6.29
N PHE A 95 10.10 5.04 4.96
CA PHE A 95 9.79 3.91 4.09
C PHE A 95 10.96 2.99 3.79
N PHE A 96 12.19 3.52 3.71
CA PHE A 96 13.36 2.74 3.28
C PHE A 96 14.44 2.63 4.36
N GLY A 97 14.32 3.35 5.48
CA GLY A 97 15.30 3.34 6.56
C GLY A 97 16.63 4.02 6.21
N ARG A 98 16.75 4.70 5.07
CA ARG A 98 18.00 5.29 4.57
C ARG A 98 17.79 6.50 3.66
N CYS A 99 18.79 7.38 3.62
CA CYS A 99 18.83 8.60 2.80
C CYS A 99 19.92 8.61 1.72
N SER A 100 20.68 7.51 1.60
CA SER A 100 21.82 7.36 0.70
C SER A 100 21.79 5.98 0.05
#